data_AF-A0A5C4N398-F1
#
_entry.id   AF-A0A5C4N398-F1
#
_cell.length_a   1.000
_cell.length_b   1.000
_cell.length_c   1.000
_cell.angle_alpha   90.00
_cell.angle_beta   90.00
_cell.angle_gamma   90.00
#
_symmetry.space_group_name_H-M   'P 1'
#
loop_
_entity.id
_entity.type
_entity.pdbx_description
1 polymer ?
#
loop_
_entity_poly.entity_id
_entity_poly.type
_entity_poly.pdbx_seq_one_letter_code
_entity_poly.pdbx_strand_id
1 'polypeptide(L)'
;MVERPVHRRWLLGEAERLITLFQRSAANPAGGFFNLAEDGRPLAEAGPHGSRRKLHETTRMVHCFAIAHQLGLPGADRLIDHGMDFLWNSHRDARDGGYFWEVDGEGPTNPTKQAYGHAFVILAASSALVVGHPDARRLLDDATGVLLQWFWDDAAGATTEEYARDWQSLDTYRGQNSNMHLTEALMAAFEATSEARWLDMAERIAGLIIDRHARAQRWRVAEHFTEGWEVDRVYEGDPMFRPAGTTPGHALEWSRLLGLVDV
;
A
#
# COMPACT_ATOMS: atom_id res chain seq x y z
N MET A 1 28.38 -7.41 -8.42
CA MET A 1 28.47 -8.18 -7.15
C MET A 1 27.17 -8.94 -6.88
N VAL A 2 26.01 -8.31 -7.10
CA VAL A 2 24.67 -8.92 -6.88
C VAL A 2 24.30 -10.09 -7.81
N GLU A 3 24.87 -10.14 -9.03
CA GLU A 3 24.60 -11.26 -9.97
C GLU A 3 25.35 -12.57 -9.69
N ARG A 4 26.24 -12.60 -8.69
CA ARG A 4 27.04 -13.80 -8.42
C ARG A 4 26.14 -14.92 -7.86
N PRO A 5 26.23 -16.17 -8.35
CA PRO A 5 25.34 -17.26 -7.92
C PRO A 5 25.31 -17.50 -6.41
N VAL A 6 26.45 -17.37 -5.73
CA VAL A 6 26.54 -17.53 -4.27
C VAL A 6 25.77 -16.42 -3.54
N HIS A 7 25.84 -15.18 -4.02
CA HIS A 7 25.10 -14.06 -3.45
C HIS A 7 23.59 -14.21 -3.71
N ARG A 8 23.19 -14.60 -4.93
CA ARG A 8 21.79 -14.90 -5.26
C ARG A 8 21.21 -16.01 -4.39
N ARG A 9 21.98 -17.08 -4.12
CA ARG A 9 21.56 -18.15 -3.19
C ARG A 9 21.41 -17.64 -1.75
N TRP A 10 22.32 -16.78 -1.29
CA TRP A 10 22.21 -16.19 0.04
C TRP A 10 20.95 -15.33 0.19
N LEU A 11 20.64 -14.49 -0.82
CA LEU A 11 19.40 -13.70 -0.85
C LEU A 11 18.15 -14.58 -0.83
N LEU A 12 18.13 -15.65 -1.63
CA LEU A 12 17.01 -16.59 -1.66
C LEU A 12 16.82 -17.28 -0.30
N GLY A 13 17.90 -17.72 0.33
CA GLY A 13 17.82 -18.34 1.65
C GLY A 13 17.25 -17.41 2.72
N GLU A 14 17.59 -16.11 2.66
CA GLU A 14 17.01 -15.12 3.58
C GLU A 14 15.54 -14.83 3.26
N ALA A 15 15.17 -14.74 1.99
CA ALA A 15 13.77 -14.57 1.57
C ALA A 15 12.91 -15.75 2.05
N GLU A 16 13.36 -17.00 1.85
CA GLU A 16 12.69 -18.21 2.34
C GLU A 16 12.54 -18.20 3.86
N ARG A 17 13.57 -17.77 4.60
CA ARG A 17 13.55 -17.69 6.06
C ARG A 17 12.48 -16.71 6.56
N LEU A 18 12.43 -15.52 5.96
CA LEU A 18 11.45 -14.49 6.31
C LEU A 18 10.03 -14.93 5.94
N ILE A 19 9.80 -15.40 4.72
CA ILE A 19 8.48 -15.87 4.28
C ILE A 19 7.98 -17.01 5.17
N THR A 20 8.84 -17.98 5.48
CA THR A 20 8.47 -19.13 6.33
C THR A 20 8.05 -18.70 7.73
N LEU A 21 8.68 -17.66 8.31
CA LEU A 21 8.29 -17.12 9.61
C LEU A 21 6.83 -16.62 9.59
N PHE A 22 6.51 -15.75 8.63
CA PHE A 22 5.16 -15.20 8.51
C PHE A 22 4.14 -16.25 8.08
N GLN A 23 4.50 -17.17 7.18
CA GLN A 23 3.59 -18.23 6.72
C GLN A 23 3.11 -19.13 7.86
N ARG A 24 3.97 -19.38 8.86
CA ARG A 24 3.64 -20.24 10.02
C ARG A 24 2.83 -19.54 11.10
N SER A 25 3.08 -18.24 11.30
CA SER A 25 2.58 -17.53 12.49
C SER A 25 1.52 -16.48 12.17
N ALA A 26 1.57 -15.84 11.01
CA ALA A 26 0.83 -14.60 10.81
C ALA A 26 -0.66 -14.79 10.48
N ALA A 27 -1.08 -15.92 9.92
CA ALA A 27 -2.49 -16.12 9.57
C ALA A 27 -3.38 -16.11 10.82
N ASN A 28 -4.35 -15.20 10.87
CA ASN A 28 -5.36 -15.18 11.92
C ASN A 28 -6.57 -16.03 11.48
N PRO A 29 -6.95 -17.10 12.22
CA PRO A 29 -8.10 -17.93 11.88
C PRO A 29 -9.43 -17.16 11.83
N ALA A 30 -9.53 -16.00 12.48
CA ALA A 30 -10.70 -15.12 12.43
C ALA A 30 -10.71 -14.17 11.21
N GLY A 31 -9.71 -14.25 10.33
CA GLY A 31 -9.54 -13.39 9.16
C GLY A 31 -8.37 -12.41 9.30
N GLY A 32 -7.69 -12.14 8.17
CA GLY A 32 -6.53 -11.26 8.12
C GLY A 32 -5.28 -11.86 8.78
N PHE A 33 -4.35 -10.99 9.19
CA PHE A 33 -3.06 -11.42 9.73
C PHE A 33 -2.78 -10.78 11.10
N PHE A 34 -2.11 -11.52 11.97
CA PHE A 34 -1.56 -10.99 13.21
C PHE A 34 -0.29 -10.20 12.94
N ASN A 35 -0.10 -9.13 13.70
CA ASN A 35 1.24 -8.59 13.93
C ASN A 35 2.06 -9.61 14.74
N LEU A 36 3.36 -9.68 14.49
CA LEU A 36 4.26 -10.60 15.18
C LEU A 36 5.12 -9.85 16.20
N ALA A 37 5.33 -10.47 17.36
CA ALA A 37 6.28 -10.02 18.36
C ALA A 37 7.72 -10.24 17.89
N GLU A 38 8.70 -9.71 18.62
CA GLU A 38 10.13 -9.91 18.32
C GLU A 38 10.55 -11.39 18.27
N ASP A 39 9.86 -12.25 19.03
CA ASP A 39 10.09 -13.70 19.04
C ASP A 39 9.33 -14.46 17.93
N GLY A 40 8.62 -13.73 17.05
CA GLY A 40 7.87 -14.28 15.93
C GLY A 40 6.50 -14.86 16.30
N ARG A 41 6.06 -14.70 17.56
CA ARG A 41 4.73 -15.14 17.99
C ARG A 41 3.66 -14.13 17.61
N PRO A 42 2.43 -14.58 17.31
CA PRO A 42 1.31 -13.69 17.08
C PRO A 42 1.04 -12.80 18.29
N LEU A 43 0.97 -11.49 18.05
CA LEU A 43 0.41 -10.53 18.99
C LEU A 43 -1.11 -10.57 18.85
N ALA A 44 -1.74 -11.42 19.66
CA ALA A 44 -3.18 -11.34 19.85
C ALA A 44 -3.46 -10.15 20.77
N GLU A 45 -3.93 -9.03 20.22
CA GLU A 45 -4.43 -7.94 21.06
C GLU A 45 -5.63 -8.45 21.87
N ALA A 46 -5.57 -8.29 23.19
CA ALA A 46 -6.63 -8.63 24.13
C ALA A 46 -7.72 -7.55 24.13
N GLY A 47 -8.44 -7.42 23.01
CA GLY A 47 -9.68 -6.63 22.92
C GLY A 47 -10.91 -7.53 23.06
N PRO A 48 -12.04 -7.03 23.60
CA PRO A 48 -13.29 -7.81 23.69
C PRO A 48 -13.80 -8.27 22.31
N HIS A 49 -13.40 -7.59 21.24
CA HIS A 49 -13.82 -7.82 19.85
C HIS A 49 -12.70 -8.44 19.00
N GLY A 50 -11.67 -9.01 19.64
CA GLY A 50 -10.51 -9.61 18.98
C GLY A 50 -9.43 -8.61 18.59
N SER A 51 -8.44 -9.08 17.82
CA SER A 51 -7.29 -8.25 17.41
C SER A 51 -7.67 -7.24 16.33
N ARG A 52 -7.10 -6.05 16.38
CA ARG A 52 -7.26 -5.04 15.30
C ARG A 52 -6.40 -5.41 14.10
N ARG A 53 -6.92 -5.16 12.89
CA ARG A 53 -6.24 -5.42 11.62
C ARG A 53 -6.23 -4.15 10.80
N LYS A 54 -5.04 -3.66 10.46
CA LYS A 54 -4.90 -2.48 9.60
C LYS A 54 -4.87 -2.88 8.14
N LEU A 55 -5.41 -2.01 7.30
CA LEU A 55 -5.55 -2.25 5.87
C LEU A 55 -4.19 -2.48 5.19
N HIS A 56 -3.21 -1.62 5.48
CA HIS A 56 -1.88 -1.69 4.88
C HIS A 56 -1.08 -2.94 5.32
N GLU A 57 -1.35 -3.48 6.51
CA GLU A 57 -0.72 -4.72 6.99
C GLU A 57 -1.27 -5.92 6.18
N THR A 58 -2.59 -6.04 6.08
CA THR A 58 -3.24 -7.12 5.33
C THR A 58 -2.83 -7.15 3.85
N THR A 59 -2.88 -5.99 3.20
CA THR A 59 -2.52 -5.83 1.78
C THR A 59 -1.04 -6.15 1.51
N ARG A 60 -0.12 -5.73 2.39
CA ARG A 60 1.31 -6.09 2.26
C ARG A 60 1.53 -7.59 2.41
N MET A 61 0.78 -8.27 3.27
CA MET A 61 0.86 -9.74 3.39
C MET A 61 0.41 -10.43 2.10
N VAL A 62 -0.68 -9.97 1.48
CA VAL A 62 -1.13 -10.48 0.16
C VAL A 62 -0.03 -10.28 -0.90
N HIS A 63 0.55 -9.09 -0.98
CA HIS A 63 1.64 -8.79 -1.91
C HIS A 63 2.87 -9.70 -1.68
N CYS A 64 3.33 -9.82 -0.44
CA CYS A 64 4.46 -10.68 -0.08
C CYS A 64 4.20 -12.16 -0.41
N PHE A 65 2.99 -12.67 -0.16
CA PHE A 65 2.67 -14.06 -0.49
C PHE A 65 2.43 -14.29 -1.97
N ALA A 66 2.00 -13.28 -2.74
CA ALA A 66 2.03 -13.36 -4.21
C ALA A 66 3.46 -13.55 -4.72
N ILE A 67 4.44 -12.81 -4.18
CA ILE A 67 5.86 -13.01 -4.50
C ILE A 67 6.32 -14.42 -4.08
N ALA A 68 5.95 -14.88 -2.87
CA ALA A 68 6.26 -16.23 -2.41
C ALA A 68 5.70 -17.32 -3.35
N HIS A 69 4.49 -17.12 -3.86
CA HIS A 69 3.86 -18.01 -4.82
C HIS A 69 4.61 -18.01 -6.17
N GLN A 70 5.04 -16.85 -6.67
CA GLN A 70 5.88 -16.77 -7.87
C GLN A 70 7.24 -17.46 -7.71
N LEU A 71 7.78 -17.48 -6.49
CA LEU A 71 9.00 -18.24 -6.16
C LEU A 71 8.75 -19.76 -6.06
N GLY A 72 7.50 -20.21 -6.15
CA GLY A 72 7.12 -21.62 -6.08
C GLY A 72 7.05 -22.17 -4.65
N LEU A 73 6.92 -21.31 -3.64
CA LEU A 73 6.84 -21.74 -2.24
C LEU A 73 5.44 -22.33 -1.93
N PRO A 74 5.35 -23.61 -1.51
CA PRO A 74 4.06 -24.25 -1.26
C PRO A 74 3.25 -23.57 -0.15
N GLY A 75 1.94 -23.45 -0.35
CA GLY A 75 1.01 -22.91 0.64
C GLY A 75 0.92 -21.38 0.70
N ALA A 76 1.69 -20.66 -0.13
CA ALA A 76 1.57 -19.22 -0.28
C ALA A 76 0.21 -18.81 -0.88
N ASP A 77 -0.31 -19.61 -1.81
CA ASP A 77 -1.64 -19.49 -2.42
C ASP A 77 -2.75 -19.34 -1.37
N ARG A 78 -2.74 -20.20 -0.35
CA ARG A 78 -3.75 -20.17 0.73
C ARG A 78 -3.74 -18.86 1.52
N LEU A 79 -2.57 -18.22 1.65
CA LEU A 79 -2.47 -16.96 2.37
C LEU A 79 -2.84 -15.77 1.51
N ILE A 80 -2.67 -15.87 0.18
CA ILE A 80 -3.25 -14.93 -0.77
C ILE A 80 -4.78 -15.01 -0.67
N ASP A 81 -5.36 -16.21 -0.79
CA ASP A 81 -6.81 -16.42 -0.68
C ASP A 81 -7.36 -15.84 0.63
N HIS A 82 -6.71 -16.15 1.76
CA HIS A 82 -7.09 -15.67 3.09
C HIS A 82 -7.08 -14.13 3.19
N GLY A 83 -6.04 -13.50 2.66
CA GLY A 83 -5.93 -12.04 2.66
C GLY A 83 -6.92 -11.37 1.71
N MET A 84 -7.11 -11.91 0.51
CA MET A 84 -8.04 -11.41 -0.50
C MET A 84 -9.50 -11.47 -0.01
N ASP A 85 -9.88 -12.59 0.63
CA ASP A 85 -11.18 -12.74 1.27
C ASP A 85 -11.39 -11.68 2.36
N PHE A 86 -10.38 -11.50 3.23
CA PHE A 86 -10.46 -10.54 4.33
C PHE A 86 -10.55 -9.08 3.85
N LEU A 87 -9.81 -8.72 2.80
CA LEU A 87 -9.90 -7.40 2.18
C LEU A 87 -11.32 -7.12 1.66
N TRP A 88 -11.93 -8.11 1.01
CA TRP A 88 -13.25 -7.96 0.42
C TRP A 88 -14.39 -7.98 1.44
N ASN A 89 -14.33 -8.87 2.42
CA ASN A 89 -15.45 -9.11 3.34
C ASN A 89 -15.39 -8.29 4.62
N SER A 90 -14.21 -7.80 5.02
CA SER A 90 -14.03 -7.05 6.28
C SER A 90 -13.59 -5.62 6.07
N HIS A 91 -12.58 -5.37 5.22
CA HIS A 91 -12.09 -4.00 5.01
C HIS A 91 -12.96 -3.19 4.04
N ARG A 92 -13.52 -3.82 3.00
CA ARG A 92 -14.35 -3.10 2.02
C ARG A 92 -15.66 -2.63 2.66
N ASP A 93 -15.96 -1.33 2.54
CA ASP A 93 -17.24 -0.78 2.97
C ASP A 93 -18.31 -1.08 1.91
N ALA A 94 -19.08 -2.14 2.12
CA ALA A 94 -20.13 -2.55 1.19
C ALA A 94 -21.25 -1.50 1.01
N ARG A 95 -21.37 -0.54 1.93
CA ARG A 95 -22.41 0.51 1.88
C ARG A 95 -21.98 1.70 1.02
N ASP A 96 -20.82 2.28 1.35
CA ASP A 96 -20.37 3.55 0.76
C ASP A 96 -19.21 3.38 -0.24
N GLY A 97 -18.71 2.15 -0.44
CA GLY A 97 -17.52 1.87 -1.25
C GLY A 97 -16.22 2.23 -0.51
N GLY A 98 -15.06 1.89 -1.09
CA GLY A 98 -13.76 2.11 -0.46
C GLY A 98 -13.46 1.14 0.70
N TYR A 99 -12.35 1.39 1.40
CA TYR A 99 -11.79 0.46 2.38
C TYR A 99 -11.52 1.15 3.71
N PHE A 100 -11.99 0.54 4.80
CA PHE A 100 -11.74 0.99 6.17
C PHE A 100 -10.26 0.84 6.51
N TRP A 101 -9.70 1.87 7.15
CA TRP A 101 -8.31 1.86 7.60
C TRP A 101 -8.01 0.74 8.61
N GLU A 102 -8.93 0.49 9.54
CA GLU A 102 -8.77 -0.53 10.58
C GLU A 102 -10.11 -1.20 10.92
N VAL A 103 -10.06 -2.52 11.13
CA VAL A 103 -11.21 -3.34 11.52
C VAL A 103 -10.84 -4.29 12.67
N ASP A 104 -11.84 -4.73 13.42
CA ASP A 104 -11.75 -5.82 14.38
C ASP A 104 -12.77 -6.94 14.06
N GLY A 105 -13.04 -7.84 15.01
CA GLY A 105 -13.96 -8.97 14.81
C GLY A 105 -15.43 -8.57 14.69
N GLU A 106 -15.80 -7.34 15.03
CA GLU A 106 -17.18 -6.83 14.95
C GLU A 106 -17.39 -5.80 13.83
N GLY A 107 -16.33 -5.14 13.36
CA GLY A 107 -16.43 -4.23 12.23
C GLY A 107 -15.33 -3.17 12.20
N PRO A 108 -15.56 -2.01 11.58
CA PRO A 108 -14.54 -0.97 11.49
C PRO A 108 -14.30 -0.27 12.83
N THR A 109 -13.05 -0.31 13.30
CA THR A 109 -12.56 0.45 14.47
C THR A 109 -12.03 1.82 14.06
N ASN A 110 -11.50 1.93 12.84
CA ASN A 110 -11.20 3.19 12.18
C ASN A 110 -11.81 3.19 10.77
N PRO A 111 -12.97 3.85 10.59
CA PRO A 111 -13.68 3.82 9.32
C PRO A 111 -13.21 4.88 8.31
N THR A 112 -12.14 5.62 8.63
CA THR A 112 -11.56 6.59 7.68
C THR A 112 -11.05 5.89 6.43
N LYS A 113 -11.09 6.61 5.33
CA LYS A 113 -10.69 6.15 4.00
C LYS A 113 -9.47 6.96 3.58
N GLN A 114 -8.33 6.30 3.47
CA GLN A 114 -7.04 6.96 3.24
C GLN A 114 -6.47 6.57 1.87
N ALA A 115 -5.96 7.54 1.11
CA ALA A 115 -5.31 7.30 -0.18
C ALA A 115 -4.17 6.29 -0.04
N TYR A 116 -3.36 6.42 1.02
CA TYR A 116 -2.32 5.46 1.41
C TYR A 116 -2.84 4.02 1.44
N GLY A 117 -3.92 3.78 2.19
CA GLY A 117 -4.52 2.45 2.32
C GLY A 117 -5.03 1.91 1.00
N HIS A 118 -5.67 2.77 0.18
CA HIS A 118 -6.21 2.37 -1.13
C HIS A 118 -5.10 2.05 -2.14
N ALA A 119 -3.98 2.77 -2.11
CA ALA A 119 -2.80 2.41 -2.91
C ALA A 119 -2.33 0.99 -2.61
N PHE A 120 -2.26 0.60 -1.32
CA PHE A 120 -1.90 -0.76 -0.96
C PHE A 120 -2.95 -1.82 -1.36
N VAL A 121 -4.25 -1.48 -1.41
CA VAL A 121 -5.27 -2.39 -1.94
C VAL A 121 -5.04 -2.64 -3.44
N ILE A 122 -4.73 -1.59 -4.21
CA ILE A 122 -4.39 -1.71 -5.63
C ILE A 122 -3.14 -2.58 -5.81
N LEU A 123 -2.10 -2.37 -4.99
CA LEU A 123 -0.89 -3.20 -5.02
C LEU A 123 -1.19 -4.67 -4.73
N ALA A 124 -1.97 -4.96 -3.68
CA ALA A 124 -2.36 -6.32 -3.32
C ALA A 124 -3.16 -6.99 -4.44
N ALA A 125 -4.16 -6.31 -4.99
CA ALA A 125 -5.00 -6.82 -6.08
C ALA A 125 -4.19 -7.07 -7.36
N SER A 126 -3.28 -6.15 -7.72
CA SER A 126 -2.40 -6.31 -8.88
C SER A 126 -1.47 -7.51 -8.72
N SER A 127 -0.91 -7.69 -7.51
CA SER A 127 -0.02 -8.83 -7.19
C SER A 127 -0.76 -10.16 -7.24
N ALA A 128 -1.98 -10.21 -6.69
CA ALA A 128 -2.85 -11.37 -6.77
C ALA A 128 -3.26 -11.68 -8.24
N LEU A 129 -3.43 -10.66 -9.08
CA LEU A 129 -3.76 -10.82 -10.49
C LEU A 129 -2.60 -11.46 -11.27
N VAL A 130 -1.36 -11.03 -11.00
CA VAL A 130 -0.14 -11.59 -11.63
C VAL A 130 0.01 -13.09 -11.38
N VAL A 131 -0.43 -13.57 -10.22
CA VAL A 131 -0.42 -15.02 -9.88
C VAL A 131 -1.73 -15.75 -10.23
N GLY A 132 -2.66 -15.08 -10.92
CA GLY A 132 -3.88 -15.69 -11.43
C GLY A 132 -4.98 -15.96 -10.39
N HIS A 133 -5.00 -15.24 -9.27
CA HIS A 133 -6.07 -15.38 -8.28
C HIS A 133 -7.42 -14.95 -8.87
N PRO A 134 -8.49 -15.77 -8.75
CA PRO A 134 -9.75 -15.56 -9.48
C PRO A 134 -10.48 -14.25 -9.14
N ASP A 135 -10.37 -13.79 -7.90
CA ASP A 135 -11.02 -12.54 -7.45
C ASP A 135 -10.18 -11.27 -7.65
N ALA A 136 -8.94 -11.39 -8.13
CA ALA A 136 -8.02 -10.26 -8.17
C ALA A 136 -8.51 -9.11 -9.06
N ARG A 137 -9.05 -9.44 -10.24
CA ARG A 137 -9.62 -8.45 -11.17
C ARG A 137 -10.75 -7.66 -10.52
N ARG A 138 -11.65 -8.35 -9.81
CA ARG A 138 -12.79 -7.74 -9.12
C ARG A 138 -12.33 -6.74 -8.05
N LEU A 139 -11.32 -7.11 -7.24
CA LEU A 139 -10.78 -6.21 -6.23
C LEU A 139 -10.04 -5.00 -6.86
N LEU A 140 -9.27 -5.24 -7.93
CA LEU A 140 -8.53 -4.20 -8.63
C LEU A 140 -9.46 -3.17 -9.29
N ASP A 141 -10.49 -3.62 -9.99
CA ASP A 141 -11.47 -2.73 -10.63
C ASP A 141 -12.24 -1.89 -9.60
N ASP A 142 -12.58 -2.48 -8.44
CA ASP A 142 -13.25 -1.75 -7.35
C ASP A 142 -12.33 -0.68 -6.73
N ALA A 143 -11.09 -1.04 -6.36
CA ALA A 143 -10.16 -0.11 -5.73
C ALA A 143 -9.71 1.02 -6.68
N THR A 144 -9.49 0.72 -7.96
CA THR A 144 -9.15 1.75 -8.96
C THR A 144 -10.34 2.63 -9.32
N GLY A 145 -11.55 2.10 -9.31
CA GLY A 145 -12.78 2.91 -9.43
C GLY A 145 -12.90 3.91 -8.27
N VAL A 146 -12.64 3.47 -7.04
CA VAL A 146 -12.62 4.34 -5.85
C VAL A 146 -11.53 5.42 -5.96
N LEU A 147 -10.32 5.05 -6.38
CA LEU A 147 -9.23 6.01 -6.62
C LEU A 147 -9.66 7.12 -7.58
N LEU A 148 -10.20 6.76 -8.75
CA LEU A 148 -10.58 7.72 -9.78
C LEU A 148 -11.78 8.58 -9.38
N GLN A 149 -12.70 8.04 -8.59
CA GLN A 149 -13.89 8.78 -8.16
C GLN A 149 -13.60 9.78 -7.05
N TRP A 150 -12.77 9.41 -6.07
CA TRP A 150 -12.66 10.14 -4.81
C TRP A 150 -11.30 10.77 -4.56
N PHE A 151 -10.21 10.07 -4.89
CA PHE A 151 -8.87 10.49 -4.49
C PHE A 151 -8.11 11.22 -5.59
N TRP A 152 -8.28 10.85 -6.86
CA TRP A 152 -7.53 11.42 -7.96
C TRP A 152 -7.93 12.87 -8.25
N ASP A 153 -6.99 13.79 -8.09
CA ASP A 153 -7.10 15.18 -8.55
C ASP A 153 -6.44 15.29 -9.92
N ASP A 154 -7.27 15.32 -10.97
CA ASP A 154 -6.79 15.39 -12.33
C ASP A 154 -6.14 16.74 -12.68
N ALA A 155 -6.41 17.82 -11.96
CA ALA A 155 -5.72 19.09 -12.19
C ALA A 155 -4.29 19.05 -11.63
N ALA A 156 -4.12 18.44 -10.46
CA ALA A 156 -2.81 18.27 -9.84
C ALA A 156 -1.99 17.14 -10.48
N GLY A 157 -2.63 16.09 -10.97
CA GLY A 157 -1.96 14.85 -11.38
C GLY A 157 -1.45 14.03 -10.19
N ALA A 158 -2.17 14.06 -9.08
CA ALA A 158 -1.83 13.42 -7.82
C ALA A 158 -3.10 13.17 -6.98
N THR A 159 -2.98 12.56 -5.80
CA THR A 159 -4.15 12.32 -4.94
C THR A 159 -4.36 13.37 -3.86
N THR A 160 -5.62 13.54 -3.49
CA THR A 160 -6.04 13.98 -2.14
C THR A 160 -5.69 12.90 -1.10
N GLU A 161 -5.91 13.17 0.19
CA GLU A 161 -5.36 12.34 1.27
C GLU A 161 -6.41 11.45 1.97
N GLU A 162 -7.39 12.05 2.65
CA GLU A 162 -8.24 11.33 3.61
C GLU A 162 -9.68 11.81 3.65
N TYR A 163 -10.58 10.85 3.83
CA TYR A 163 -12.01 11.07 3.94
C TYR A 163 -12.60 10.34 5.14
N ALA A 164 -13.70 10.90 5.65
CA ALA A 164 -14.58 10.22 6.57
C ALA A 164 -15.23 9.01 5.87
N ARG A 165 -15.93 8.18 6.64
CA ARG A 165 -16.63 7.01 6.09
C ARG A 165 -17.60 7.38 4.96
N ASP A 166 -18.30 8.49 5.09
CA ASP A 166 -19.29 8.97 4.13
C ASP A 166 -18.69 9.86 3.02
N TRP A 167 -17.36 9.79 2.83
CA TRP A 167 -16.62 10.57 1.83
C TRP A 167 -16.60 12.08 2.06
N GLN A 168 -16.97 12.57 3.24
CA GLN A 168 -16.68 13.95 3.62
C GLN A 168 -15.17 14.14 3.77
N SER A 169 -14.63 15.22 3.18
CA SER A 169 -13.22 15.55 3.34
C SER A 169 -12.90 15.85 4.80
N LEU A 170 -11.84 15.24 5.34
CA LEU A 170 -11.41 15.48 6.72
C LEU A 170 -10.43 16.64 6.84
N ASP A 171 -9.64 16.87 5.79
CA ASP A 171 -8.54 17.83 5.77
C ASP A 171 -8.24 18.27 4.32
N THR A 172 -7.61 19.41 4.19
CA THR A 172 -7.03 19.99 2.99
C THR A 172 -5.56 19.61 2.74
N TYR A 173 -4.93 18.88 3.68
CA TYR A 173 -3.56 18.36 3.55
C TYR A 173 -3.35 17.54 2.27
N ARG A 174 -2.12 17.62 1.73
CA ARG A 174 -1.61 16.78 0.65
C ARG A 174 -0.27 16.18 1.06
N GLY A 175 -0.12 14.87 0.89
CA GLY A 175 1.09 14.15 1.27
C GLY A 175 1.79 13.50 0.10
N GLN A 176 3.13 13.56 0.10
CA GLN A 176 3.91 12.79 -0.87
C GLN A 176 3.82 11.27 -0.60
N ASN A 177 3.66 10.86 0.67
CA ASN A 177 3.79 9.45 1.08
C ASN A 177 2.71 8.56 0.43
N SER A 178 1.45 9.00 0.46
CA SER A 178 0.34 8.33 -0.25
C SER A 178 0.60 8.28 -1.76
N ASN A 179 1.13 9.35 -2.33
CA ASN A 179 1.43 9.47 -3.76
C ASN A 179 2.62 8.58 -4.19
N MET A 180 3.64 8.41 -3.35
CA MET A 180 4.77 7.51 -3.57
C MET A 180 4.29 6.06 -3.65
N HIS A 181 3.51 5.60 -2.67
CA HIS A 181 2.96 4.23 -2.71
C HIS A 181 1.90 4.06 -3.79
N LEU A 182 1.15 5.11 -4.14
CA LEU A 182 0.26 5.02 -5.30
C LEU A 182 1.05 4.88 -6.60
N THR A 183 2.18 5.55 -6.76
CA THR A 183 3.07 5.38 -7.92
C THR A 183 3.49 3.91 -8.04
N GLU A 184 3.95 3.29 -6.94
CA GLU A 184 4.26 1.86 -6.89
C GLU A 184 3.06 0.99 -7.28
N ALA A 185 1.89 1.26 -6.70
CA ALA A 185 0.68 0.47 -6.93
C ALA A 185 0.16 0.59 -8.37
N LEU A 186 0.23 1.78 -8.97
CA LEU A 186 -0.18 2.03 -10.35
C LEU A 186 0.75 1.34 -11.34
N MET A 187 2.06 1.32 -11.07
CA MET A 187 3.00 0.55 -11.87
C MET A 187 2.71 -0.95 -11.78
N ALA A 188 2.44 -1.47 -10.58
CA ALA A 188 2.03 -2.87 -10.41
C ALA A 188 0.71 -3.16 -11.17
N ALA A 189 -0.24 -2.23 -11.16
CA ALA A 189 -1.48 -2.36 -11.92
C ALA A 189 -1.22 -2.35 -13.43
N PHE A 190 -0.32 -1.49 -13.93
CA PHE A 190 0.13 -1.49 -15.31
C PHE A 190 0.77 -2.83 -15.69
N GLU A 191 1.70 -3.34 -14.90
CA GLU A 191 2.34 -4.65 -15.16
C GLU A 191 1.31 -5.79 -15.19
N ALA A 192 0.32 -5.76 -14.30
CA ALA A 192 -0.70 -6.79 -14.20
C ALA A 192 -1.77 -6.74 -15.30
N THR A 193 -2.02 -5.56 -15.90
CA THR A 193 -3.17 -5.34 -16.81
C THR A 193 -2.79 -4.85 -18.21
N SER A 194 -1.57 -4.32 -18.38
CA SER A 194 -1.12 -3.59 -19.58
C SER A 194 -1.97 -2.35 -19.92
N GLU A 195 -2.74 -1.81 -18.97
CA GLU A 195 -3.54 -0.59 -19.17
C GLU A 195 -2.67 0.66 -18.99
N ALA A 196 -2.27 1.30 -20.09
CA ALA A 196 -1.31 2.41 -20.11
C ALA A 196 -1.65 3.59 -19.19
N ARG A 197 -2.95 3.85 -18.95
CA ARG A 197 -3.42 4.92 -18.06
C ARG A 197 -2.80 4.88 -16.67
N TRP A 198 -2.47 3.70 -16.15
CA TRP A 198 -1.88 3.57 -14.82
C TRP A 198 -0.44 4.06 -14.80
N LEU A 199 0.31 3.76 -15.85
CA LEU A 199 1.65 4.30 -16.02
C LEU A 199 1.61 5.82 -16.20
N ASP A 200 0.70 6.33 -17.04
CA ASP A 200 0.53 7.78 -17.23
C ASP A 200 0.25 8.51 -15.90
N MET A 201 -0.62 7.94 -15.05
CA MET A 201 -0.89 8.50 -13.71
C MET A 201 0.34 8.46 -12.79
N ALA A 202 1.11 7.38 -12.81
CA ALA A 202 2.33 7.24 -12.03
C ALA A 202 3.39 8.29 -12.43
N GLU A 203 3.57 8.51 -13.73
CA GLU A 203 4.48 9.54 -14.27
C GLU A 203 4.03 10.96 -13.89
N ARG A 204 2.72 11.23 -13.89
CA ARG A 204 2.19 12.53 -13.43
C ARG A 204 2.49 12.81 -11.97
N ILE A 205 2.34 11.81 -11.10
CA ILE A 205 2.70 11.93 -9.68
C ILE A 205 4.19 12.21 -9.55
N ALA A 206 5.04 11.42 -10.23
CA ALA A 206 6.48 11.58 -10.16
C ALA A 206 6.95 12.95 -10.71
N GLY A 207 6.33 13.44 -11.78
CA GLY A 207 6.54 14.78 -12.31
C GLY A 207 6.20 15.88 -11.30
N LEU A 208 5.10 15.74 -10.57
CA LEU A 208 4.73 16.69 -9.52
C LEU A 208 5.70 16.63 -8.33
N ILE A 209 5.82 15.46 -7.70
CA ILE A 209 6.55 15.30 -6.43
C ILE A 209 8.06 15.47 -6.63
N ILE A 210 8.61 14.86 -7.68
CA ILE A 210 10.07 14.80 -7.87
C ILE A 210 10.55 15.90 -8.81
N ASP A 211 10.07 15.90 -10.06
CA ASP A 211 10.61 16.80 -11.08
C ASP A 211 10.36 18.28 -10.74
N ARG A 212 9.16 18.61 -10.25
CA ARG A 212 8.84 19.96 -9.77
C ARG A 212 9.34 20.18 -8.34
N HIS A 213 8.77 19.47 -7.36
CA HIS A 213 8.97 19.85 -5.95
C HIS A 213 10.33 19.46 -5.39
N ALA A 214 10.74 18.20 -5.49
CA ALA A 214 12.04 17.77 -4.96
C ALA A 214 13.20 18.52 -5.65
N ARG A 215 13.16 18.69 -6.98
CA ARG A 215 14.15 19.49 -7.73
C ARG A 215 14.26 20.92 -7.19
N ALA A 216 13.13 21.60 -6.96
CA ALA A 216 13.10 22.93 -6.35
C ALA A 216 13.65 22.96 -4.91
N GLN A 217 13.59 21.83 -4.20
CA GLN A 217 14.17 21.64 -2.86
C GLN A 217 15.59 21.06 -2.86
N ARG A 218 16.33 21.18 -3.98
CA ARG A 218 17.68 20.60 -4.18
C ARG A 218 17.70 19.09 -3.94
N TRP A 219 16.72 18.40 -4.53
CA TRP A 219 16.53 16.95 -4.49
C TRP A 219 16.22 16.38 -3.10
N ARG A 220 15.72 17.22 -2.18
CA ARG A 220 15.09 16.75 -0.94
C ARG A 220 13.61 16.55 -1.21
N VAL A 221 13.12 15.33 -1.05
CA VAL A 221 11.68 15.05 -1.17
C VAL A 221 10.96 15.80 -0.04
N ALA A 222 10.06 16.70 -0.41
CA ALA A 222 9.18 17.39 0.53
C ALA A 222 8.03 16.45 0.90
N GLU A 223 7.75 16.30 2.19
CA GLU A 223 6.76 15.33 2.69
C GLU A 223 5.33 15.87 2.66
N HIS A 224 5.18 17.17 2.96
CA HIS A 224 3.92 17.79 3.33
C HIS A 224 3.63 19.00 2.44
N PHE A 225 2.37 19.11 2.04
CA PHE A 225 1.91 20.17 1.17
C PHE A 225 0.53 20.68 1.61
N THR A 226 0.29 21.95 1.29
CA THR A 226 -1.04 22.57 1.40
C THR A 226 -1.96 22.05 0.28
N GLU A 227 -3.24 22.45 0.32
CA GLU A 227 -4.22 22.11 -0.72
C GLU A 227 -3.76 22.51 -2.13
N GLY A 228 -3.04 23.63 -2.24
CA GLY A 228 -2.49 24.16 -3.49
C GLY A 228 -1.16 23.55 -3.91
N TRP A 229 -0.73 22.46 -3.28
CA TRP A 229 0.58 21.81 -3.49
C TRP A 229 1.78 22.73 -3.18
N GLU A 230 1.63 23.66 -2.25
CA GLU A 230 2.77 24.43 -1.73
C GLU A 230 3.45 23.64 -0.61
N VAL A 231 4.78 23.61 -0.58
CA VAL A 231 5.54 22.87 0.46
C VAL A 231 5.26 23.47 1.84
N ASP A 232 4.71 22.66 2.73
CA ASP A 232 4.53 23.00 4.14
C ASP A 232 5.73 22.51 4.96
N ARG A 233 6.52 23.46 5.47
CA ARG A 233 7.75 23.17 6.23
C ARG A 233 7.53 23.07 7.73
N VAL A 234 6.38 23.51 8.21
CA VAL A 234 6.05 23.60 9.64
C VAL A 234 4.95 22.60 10.01
N TYR A 235 4.58 21.72 9.08
CA TYR A 235 3.62 20.66 9.34
C TYR A 235 4.05 19.80 10.54
N GLU A 236 3.15 19.69 11.50
CA GLU A 236 3.25 18.82 12.67
C GLU A 236 2.05 17.88 12.66
N GLY A 237 2.28 16.61 12.30
CA GLY A 237 1.23 15.60 12.21
C GLY A 237 1.57 14.33 12.98
N ASP A 238 1.01 13.21 12.52
CA ASP A 238 1.26 11.89 13.09
C ASP A 238 2.75 11.52 12.96
N PRO A 239 3.47 11.25 14.07
CA PRO A 239 4.91 11.00 14.02
C PRO A 239 5.31 9.68 13.34
N MET A 240 4.36 8.74 13.17
CA MET A 240 4.61 7.45 12.51
C MET A 240 4.45 7.57 10.99
N PHE A 241 3.39 8.24 10.51
CA PHE A 241 3.05 8.29 9.08
C PHE A 241 3.37 9.63 8.40
N ARG A 242 3.42 10.72 9.17
CA ARG A 242 3.68 12.09 8.69
C ARG A 242 4.67 12.83 9.62
N PRO A 243 5.89 12.29 9.81
CA PRO A 243 6.88 12.91 10.68
C PRO A 243 7.34 14.25 10.10
N ALA A 244 7.54 15.24 10.98
CA ALA A 244 8.02 16.56 10.56
C ALA A 244 9.39 16.48 9.86
N GLY A 245 9.58 17.32 8.85
CA GLY A 245 10.83 17.44 8.12
C GLY A 245 10.88 16.56 6.87
N THR A 246 11.97 15.80 6.72
CA THR A 246 12.20 14.95 5.54
C THR A 246 12.57 13.56 5.98
N THR A 247 12.05 12.53 5.31
CA THR A 247 12.41 11.13 5.56
C THR A 247 13.38 10.65 4.48
N PRO A 248 14.70 10.49 4.76
CA PRO A 248 15.66 10.07 3.74
C PRO A 248 15.35 8.72 3.09
N GLY A 249 14.64 7.83 3.80
CA GLY A 249 14.17 6.55 3.26
C GLY A 249 13.26 6.73 2.04
N HIS A 250 12.35 7.70 2.05
CA HIS A 250 11.46 7.98 0.92
C HIS A 250 12.24 8.46 -0.31
N ALA A 251 13.34 9.21 -0.13
CA ALA A 251 14.18 9.62 -1.27
C ALA A 251 14.85 8.43 -1.96
N LEU A 252 15.27 7.41 -1.19
CA LEU A 252 15.81 6.17 -1.74
C LEU A 252 14.74 5.33 -2.43
N GLU A 253 13.53 5.30 -1.87
CA GLU A 253 12.39 4.61 -2.46
C GLU A 253 11.97 5.24 -3.79
N TRP A 254 11.84 6.57 -3.85
CA TRP A 254 11.64 7.29 -5.11
C TRP A 254 12.73 7.01 -6.12
N SER A 255 14.00 6.96 -5.70
CA SER A 255 15.10 6.64 -6.62
C SER A 255 14.94 5.26 -7.27
N ARG A 256 14.35 4.28 -6.56
CA ARG A 256 14.00 2.97 -7.14
C ARG A 256 12.83 3.11 -8.13
N LEU A 257 11.76 3.81 -7.74
CA LEU A 257 10.56 3.95 -8.57
C LEU A 257 10.85 4.68 -9.88
N LEU A 258 11.64 5.75 -9.84
CA LEU A 258 12.04 6.52 -11.03
C LEU A 258 12.91 5.73 -12.01
N GLY A 259 13.51 4.61 -11.59
CA GLY A 259 14.20 3.70 -12.51
C GLY A 259 13.24 2.89 -13.40
N LEU A 260 11.93 2.98 -13.13
CA LEU A 260 10.87 2.16 -13.73
C LEU A 260 9.75 3.02 -14.37
N VAL A 261 9.81 4.35 -14.22
CA VAL A 261 8.89 5.32 -14.85
C VAL A 261 9.72 6.38 -15.59
N ASP A 262 9.21 6.89 -16.70
CA ASP A 262 9.89 7.94 -17.46
C ASP A 262 9.45 9.32 -16.94
N VAL A 263 10.39 10.08 -16.34
CA VAL A 263 10.14 11.37 -15.67
C VAL A 263 11.18 12.40 -16.03
#